data_AF-A0A6F9AQ77-F1
#
_entry.id   AF-A0A6F9AQ77-F1
#
_cell.length_a   1.000
_cell.length_b   1.000
_cell.length_c   1.000
_cell.angle_alpha   90.00
_cell.angle_beta   90.00
_cell.angle_gamma   90.00
#
_symmetry.space_group_name_H-M   'P 1'
#
loop_
_entity.id
_entity.type
_entity.pdbx_description
1 polymer ?
#
loop_
_entity_poly.entity_id
_entity_poly.type
_entity_poly.pdbx_seq_one_letter_code
_entity_poly.pdbx_strand_id
1 'polypeptide(L)'
;GESGAGKTESTKLILRFLSAMSEHSLELSSTDRTSHVEEDLLESSPIMEAFGNAKTVYNNNSSRFGKFVQLHFCQKGNIQGGKIVDCILYYAINAHSNRVVRQNPGERNYHIFYALLAGTNAEQREAFSFSQPENYYYLKQSGCVADKSINDKDTFQDVLNAMRTMQFTEENIREILRLLAGILHAGNIEFMTAGGAQVSSKTALGRTADLLGLNSEQLAEVLTHKSMILRGEEICTPLTVEQAVDSRDSMAMALYSQCFTWIIRKLNNRIRGKEDFKSIGILDIFGFENFEVNRFEQFNINYANEKLQEYFNKHIFSLEQLEYNK
;
A
#
# COMPACT_ATOMS: atom_id res chain seq x y z
N GLY A 1 -19.61 -7.24 0.69
CA GLY A 1 -19.94 -6.76 -0.67
C GLY A 1 -18.78 -7.04 -1.60
N GLU A 2 -19.06 -7.50 -2.82
CA GLU A 2 -18.05 -7.93 -3.80
C GLU A 2 -17.11 -6.80 -4.25
N SER A 3 -16.01 -7.16 -4.91
CA SER A 3 -15.10 -6.16 -5.50
C SER A 3 -15.84 -5.27 -6.51
N GLY A 4 -15.63 -3.96 -6.45
CA GLY A 4 -16.34 -2.99 -7.30
C GLY A 4 -17.72 -2.54 -6.80
N ALA A 5 -18.27 -3.10 -5.72
CA ALA A 5 -19.61 -2.77 -5.22
C ALA A 5 -19.76 -1.38 -4.56
N GLY A 6 -18.74 -0.50 -4.62
CA GLY A 6 -18.82 0.87 -4.05
C GLY A 6 -18.49 1.01 -2.57
N LYS A 7 -17.88 0.01 -1.91
CA LYS A 7 -17.51 0.05 -0.48
C LYS A 7 -16.66 1.27 -0.11
N THR A 8 -15.57 1.48 -0.83
CA THR A 8 -14.64 2.60 -0.59
C THR A 8 -15.31 3.96 -0.80
N GLU A 9 -16.20 4.09 -1.79
CA GLU A 9 -16.95 5.33 -2.01
C GLU A 9 -17.96 5.59 -0.89
N SER A 10 -18.65 4.55 -0.41
CA SER A 10 -19.52 4.65 0.78
C SER A 10 -18.73 5.10 2.02
N THR A 11 -17.54 4.55 2.24
CA THR A 11 -16.65 4.98 3.34
C THR A 11 -16.29 6.46 3.22
N LYS A 12 -15.92 6.95 2.03
CA LYS A 12 -15.64 8.38 1.80
C LYS A 12 -16.85 9.25 2.10
N LEU A 13 -18.05 8.85 1.69
CA LEU A 13 -19.28 9.60 1.94
C LEU A 13 -19.61 9.67 3.44
N ILE A 14 -19.46 8.55 4.17
CA ILE A 14 -19.66 8.53 5.62
C ILE A 14 -18.67 9.46 6.31
N LEU A 15 -17.39 9.42 5.92
CA LEU A 15 -16.35 10.29 6.48
C LEU A 15 -16.68 11.76 6.23
N ARG A 16 -17.00 12.15 4.99
CA ARG A 16 -17.40 13.53 4.66
C ARG A 16 -18.61 14.00 5.46
N PHE A 17 -19.61 13.13 5.62
CA PHE A 17 -20.81 13.45 6.39
C PHE A 17 -20.49 13.68 7.87
N LEU A 18 -19.75 12.76 8.50
CA LEU A 18 -19.36 12.89 9.91
C LEU A 18 -18.47 14.11 10.15
N SER A 19 -17.56 14.40 9.22
CA SER A 19 -16.76 15.62 9.23
C SER A 19 -17.60 16.89 9.21
N ALA A 20 -18.53 17.01 8.26
CA ALA A 20 -19.42 18.17 8.16
C ALA A 20 -20.31 18.36 9.41
N MET A 21 -20.76 17.26 10.03
CA MET A 21 -21.53 17.32 11.27
C MET A 21 -20.69 17.76 12.47
N SER A 22 -19.42 17.36 12.53
CA SER A 22 -18.45 17.79 13.56
C SER A 22 -18.20 19.30 13.49
N GLU A 23 -18.04 19.85 12.29
CA GLU A 23 -17.82 21.28 12.07
C GLU A 23 -19.02 22.13 12.51
N HIS A 24 -20.25 21.66 12.24
CA HIS A 24 -21.47 22.37 12.64
C HIS A 24 -21.63 22.47 14.18
N SER A 25 -21.08 21.55 14.95
CA SER A 25 -21.05 21.66 16.42
C SER A 25 -19.95 22.60 16.94
N LEU A 26 -18.94 22.93 16.13
CA LEU A 26 -17.87 23.89 16.46
C LEU A 26 -18.25 25.35 16.22
N GLU A 27 -19.14 25.66 15.26
CA GLU A 27 -19.62 27.03 15.01
C GLU A 27 -20.32 27.67 16.24
N LEU A 28 -20.74 26.86 17.22
CA LEU A 28 -21.30 27.31 18.50
C LEU A 28 -20.24 27.62 19.58
N SER A 29 -18.96 27.33 19.34
CA SER A 29 -17.87 27.60 20.28
C SER A 29 -16.66 28.23 19.58
N SER A 30 -16.63 29.56 19.54
CA SER A 30 -15.54 30.33 18.92
C SER A 30 -14.17 30.12 19.60
N THR A 31 -13.12 30.15 18.77
CA THR A 31 -11.67 30.46 19.03
C THR A 31 -10.65 29.32 19.12
N ASP A 32 -11.01 28.06 19.32
CA ASP A 32 -10.04 26.98 19.18
C ASP A 32 -10.08 26.46 17.75
N ARG A 33 -9.04 26.76 16.96
CA ARG A 33 -8.73 26.04 15.72
C ARG A 33 -8.34 24.61 16.11
N THR A 34 -9.32 23.79 16.50
CA THR A 34 -9.16 22.35 16.60
C THR A 34 -8.65 21.87 15.26
N SER A 35 -7.57 21.08 15.29
CA SER A 35 -6.95 20.45 14.14
C SER A 35 -8.00 19.97 13.14
N HIS A 36 -7.85 20.34 11.86
CA HIS A 36 -8.65 19.88 10.72
C HIS A 36 -8.46 18.36 10.47
N VAL A 37 -8.71 17.54 11.50
CA VAL A 37 -8.54 16.07 11.46
C VAL A 37 -9.49 15.49 10.41
N GLU A 38 -10.66 16.10 10.28
CA GLU A 38 -11.66 15.84 9.26
C GLU A 38 -11.09 15.93 7.84
N GLU A 39 -10.45 17.05 7.51
CA GLU A 39 -9.80 17.29 6.22
C GLU A 39 -8.59 16.37 6.05
N ASP A 40 -7.71 16.29 7.06
CA ASP A 40 -6.52 15.42 7.04
C ASP A 40 -6.90 13.96 6.73
N LEU A 41 -8.04 13.49 7.26
CA LEU A 41 -8.50 12.12 7.06
C LEU A 41 -9.06 11.91 5.64
N LEU A 42 -9.72 12.90 5.05
CA LEU A 42 -10.12 12.86 3.64
C LEU A 42 -8.89 12.92 2.72
N GLU A 43 -7.93 13.80 3.02
CA GLU A 43 -6.67 13.98 2.31
C GLU A 43 -5.73 12.78 2.43
N SER A 44 -5.92 11.92 3.43
CA SER A 44 -5.18 10.65 3.52
C SER A 44 -5.58 9.63 2.44
N SER A 45 -6.77 9.76 1.84
CA SER A 45 -7.32 8.77 0.93
C SER A 45 -6.56 8.65 -0.40
N PRO A 46 -6.24 9.75 -1.12
CA PRO A 46 -5.42 9.67 -2.34
C PRO A 46 -4.08 8.96 -2.12
N ILE A 47 -3.43 9.20 -0.97
CA ILE A 47 -2.16 8.55 -0.61
C ILE A 47 -2.39 7.04 -0.42
N MET A 48 -3.37 6.66 0.39
CA MET A 48 -3.66 5.25 0.64
C MET A 48 -4.11 4.51 -0.62
N GLU A 49 -4.89 5.12 -1.49
CA GLU A 49 -5.34 4.51 -2.74
C GLU A 49 -4.19 4.35 -3.73
N ALA A 50 -3.32 5.35 -3.87
CA ALA A 50 -2.18 5.22 -4.77
C ALA A 50 -1.24 4.06 -4.39
N PHE A 51 -1.01 3.87 -3.09
CA PHE A 51 -0.11 2.83 -2.57
C PHE A 51 -0.80 1.49 -2.27
N GLY A 52 -2.11 1.49 -2.07
CA GLY A 52 -2.87 0.33 -1.60
C GLY A 52 -3.85 -0.24 -2.61
N ASN A 53 -4.13 0.49 -3.70
CA ASN A 53 -5.07 0.06 -4.73
C ASN A 53 -4.36 -0.27 -6.04
N ALA A 54 -5.00 -1.13 -6.81
CA ALA A 54 -4.54 -1.53 -8.13
C ALA A 54 -5.72 -1.89 -9.03
N LYS A 55 -5.47 -1.90 -10.34
CA LYS A 55 -6.43 -2.45 -11.30
C LYS A 55 -6.45 -3.97 -11.23
N THR A 56 -7.64 -4.54 -11.09
CA THR A 56 -7.94 -5.97 -11.29
C THR A 56 -8.96 -6.14 -12.42
N VAL A 57 -9.30 -7.38 -12.75
CA VAL A 57 -10.32 -7.69 -13.79
C VAL A 57 -11.70 -7.11 -13.44
N TYR A 58 -12.04 -6.99 -12.16
CA TYR A 58 -13.37 -6.54 -11.71
C TYR A 58 -13.44 -5.06 -11.31
N ASN A 59 -12.31 -4.45 -10.96
CA ASN A 59 -12.29 -3.08 -10.46
C ASN A 59 -10.97 -2.39 -10.81
N ASN A 60 -11.05 -1.26 -11.51
CA ASN A 60 -9.91 -0.46 -11.91
C ASN A 60 -9.21 0.24 -10.74
N ASN A 61 -9.87 0.35 -9.58
CA ASN A 61 -9.36 0.90 -8.32
C ASN A 61 -9.65 -0.08 -7.15
N SER A 62 -9.22 -1.34 -7.29
CA SER A 62 -9.44 -2.38 -6.27
C SER A 62 -8.53 -2.13 -5.07
N SER A 63 -9.13 -1.93 -3.89
CA SER A 63 -8.39 -1.96 -2.62
C SER A 63 -7.72 -3.31 -2.41
N ARG A 64 -6.40 -3.32 -2.21
CA ARG A 64 -5.59 -4.53 -1.95
C ARG A 64 -5.13 -4.62 -0.49
N PHE A 65 -5.65 -3.75 0.36
CA PHE A 65 -5.51 -3.77 1.80
C PHE A 65 -6.87 -3.50 2.45
N GLY A 66 -7.09 -3.99 3.67
CA GLY A 66 -8.25 -3.62 4.47
C GLY A 66 -7.94 -2.39 5.32
N LYS A 67 -8.94 -1.51 5.48
CA LYS A 67 -8.83 -0.26 6.20
C LYS A 67 -9.91 -0.20 7.27
N PHE A 68 -9.50 -0.04 8.53
CA PHE A 68 -10.41 0.31 9.61
C PHE A 68 -10.08 1.71 10.09
N VAL A 69 -11.01 2.64 9.88
CA VAL A 69 -10.89 4.03 10.31
C VAL A 69 -11.68 4.21 11.58
N GLN A 70 -11.01 4.57 12.66
CA GLN A 70 -11.63 4.94 13.92
C GLN A 70 -11.60 6.45 14.08
N LEU A 71 -12.77 7.06 14.25
CA LEU A 71 -12.92 8.48 14.56
C LEU A 71 -13.22 8.64 16.05
N HIS A 72 -12.48 9.51 16.73
CA HIS A 72 -12.63 9.78 18.16
C HIS A 72 -13.42 11.07 18.37
N PHE A 73 -14.52 10.97 19.12
CA PHE A 73 -15.43 12.08 19.39
C PHE A 73 -15.33 12.48 20.85
N CYS A 74 -15.37 13.79 21.10
CA CYS A 74 -15.60 14.34 22.43
C CYS A 74 -17.07 14.25 22.85
N GLN A 75 -17.34 14.53 24.12
CA GLN A 75 -18.70 14.58 24.65
C GLN A 75 -19.60 15.63 23.98
N LYS A 76 -19.02 16.68 23.36
CA LYS A 76 -19.75 17.71 22.63
C LYS A 76 -20.14 17.30 21.20
N GLY A 77 -19.69 16.14 20.72
CA GLY A 77 -19.99 15.63 19.38
C GLY A 77 -18.98 16.00 18.30
N ASN A 78 -17.93 16.77 18.61
CA ASN A 78 -16.85 17.08 17.66
C ASN A 78 -15.83 15.93 17.58
N ILE A 79 -15.26 15.72 16.39
CA ILE A 79 -14.12 14.86 16.16
C ILE A 79 -12.87 15.52 16.76
N GLN A 80 -12.13 14.76 17.56
CA GLN A 80 -10.89 15.21 18.19
C GLN A 80 -9.66 14.57 17.56
N GLY A 81 -9.84 13.49 16.82
CA GLY A 81 -8.77 12.63 16.34
C GLY A 81 -9.30 11.45 15.55
N GLY A 82 -8.37 10.71 14.97
CA GLY A 82 -8.66 9.42 14.38
C GLY A 82 -7.47 8.48 14.42
N LYS A 83 -7.74 7.26 14.00
CA LYS A 83 -6.74 6.21 13.81
C LYS A 83 -7.11 5.37 12.61
N ILE A 84 -6.17 5.21 11.69
CA ILE A 84 -6.26 4.29 10.57
C ILE A 84 -5.50 3.03 10.96
N VAL A 85 -6.21 1.91 11.00
CA VAL A 85 -5.61 0.59 11.16
C VAL A 85 -5.68 -0.10 9.81
N ASP A 86 -4.51 -0.43 9.27
CA ASP A 86 -4.36 -1.31 8.12
C ASP A 86 -4.65 -2.75 8.56
N CYS A 87 -5.91 -3.13 8.42
CA CYS A 87 -6.35 -4.49 8.63
C CYS A 87 -5.77 -5.34 7.48
N ILE A 88 -4.68 -6.07 7.79
CA ILE A 88 -4.14 -7.26 7.08
C ILE A 88 -2.66 -7.14 6.69
N LEU A 89 -2.03 -5.97 6.81
CA LEU A 89 -0.59 -5.90 6.50
C LEU A 89 0.23 -6.75 7.49
N TYR A 90 -0.12 -6.83 8.78
CA TYR A 90 0.71 -7.55 9.77
C TYR A 90 0.78 -9.08 9.59
N TYR A 91 -0.25 -9.73 9.01
CA TYR A 91 -0.26 -11.18 8.77
C TYR A 91 -0.13 -11.57 7.28
N ALA A 92 -0.31 -10.62 6.36
CA ALA A 92 -0.22 -10.83 4.91
C ALA A 92 0.95 -10.08 4.25
N ILE A 93 2.01 -9.73 5.00
CA ILE A 93 3.28 -9.17 4.46
C ILE A 93 3.78 -10.00 3.26
N ASN A 94 3.50 -11.30 3.23
CA ASN A 94 3.91 -12.19 2.14
C ASN A 94 2.88 -12.37 1.01
N ALA A 95 1.58 -12.06 1.21
CA ALA A 95 0.55 -12.38 0.23
C ALA A 95 0.18 -11.16 -0.65
N HIS A 96 -0.02 -9.97 -0.08
CA HIS A 96 -0.39 -8.79 -0.90
C HIS A 96 0.81 -7.97 -1.39
N SER A 97 1.99 -8.15 -0.78
CA SER A 97 3.25 -7.67 -1.35
C SER A 97 3.62 -8.40 -2.65
N ASN A 98 3.09 -9.62 -2.89
CA ASN A 98 3.31 -10.33 -4.15
C ASN A 98 2.88 -9.48 -5.36
N ARG A 99 1.89 -8.59 -5.20
CA ARG A 99 1.48 -7.68 -6.29
C ARG A 99 2.61 -6.77 -6.76
N VAL A 100 3.57 -6.42 -5.90
CA VAL A 100 4.74 -5.62 -6.27
C VAL A 100 5.57 -6.35 -7.33
N VAL A 101 5.72 -7.67 -7.18
CA VAL A 101 6.65 -8.47 -8.00
C VAL A 101 5.96 -9.29 -9.08
N ARG A 102 4.65 -9.59 -8.94
CA ARG A 102 3.85 -10.34 -9.92
C ARG A 102 2.38 -9.92 -9.95
N GLN A 103 1.80 -9.86 -11.15
CA GLN A 103 0.37 -9.59 -11.34
C GLN A 103 -0.27 -10.61 -12.29
N ASN A 104 -1.58 -10.83 -12.16
CA ASN A 104 -2.31 -11.66 -13.11
C ASN A 104 -2.43 -10.95 -14.47
N PRO A 105 -2.62 -11.68 -15.58
CA PRO A 105 -2.84 -11.08 -16.90
C PRO A 105 -3.95 -10.03 -16.90
N GLY A 106 -3.71 -8.89 -17.54
CA GLY A 106 -4.66 -7.78 -17.61
C GLY A 106 -4.77 -6.89 -16.35
N GLU A 107 -4.13 -7.26 -15.25
CA GLU A 107 -4.07 -6.44 -14.03
C GLU A 107 -2.91 -5.43 -14.06
N ARG A 108 -2.91 -4.49 -13.12
CA ARG A 108 -1.75 -3.60 -12.87
C ARG A 108 -1.10 -3.89 -11.52
N ASN A 109 0.14 -3.41 -11.39
CA ASN A 109 0.76 -3.18 -10.10
C ASN A 109 0.04 -2.01 -9.35
N TYR A 110 0.51 -1.63 -8.18
CA TYR A 110 -0.04 -0.48 -7.44
C TYR A 110 0.02 0.81 -8.26
N HIS A 111 -1.01 1.65 -8.13
CA HIS A 111 -1.16 2.87 -8.92
C HIS A 111 0.03 3.81 -8.82
N ILE A 112 0.66 3.89 -7.64
CA ILE A 112 1.80 4.77 -7.40
C ILE A 112 2.95 4.54 -8.38
N PHE A 113 3.21 3.30 -8.82
CA PHE A 113 4.27 3.00 -9.79
C PHE A 113 4.02 3.60 -11.17
N TYR A 114 2.76 3.65 -11.60
CA TYR A 114 2.39 4.27 -12.87
C TYR A 114 2.32 5.79 -12.72
N ALA A 115 1.76 6.26 -11.61
CA ALA A 115 1.66 7.68 -11.28
C ALA A 115 3.04 8.34 -11.23
N LEU A 116 4.02 7.73 -10.56
CA LEU A 116 5.38 8.28 -10.47
C LEU A 116 6.07 8.38 -11.84
N LEU A 117 5.91 7.38 -12.71
CA LEU A 117 6.50 7.41 -14.05
C LEU A 117 5.80 8.45 -14.95
N ALA A 118 4.48 8.59 -14.82
CA ALA A 118 3.70 9.54 -15.61
C ALA A 118 3.86 11.00 -15.15
N GLY A 119 3.96 11.24 -13.85
CA GLY A 119 3.86 12.57 -13.26
C GLY A 119 5.18 13.24 -12.85
N THR A 120 6.30 12.52 -12.79
CA THR A 120 7.60 13.11 -12.48
C THR A 120 8.10 14.06 -13.57
N ASN A 121 8.75 15.14 -13.14
CA ASN A 121 9.35 16.12 -14.05
C ASN A 121 10.66 15.59 -14.67
N ALA A 122 11.24 16.33 -15.64
CA ALA A 122 12.45 15.89 -16.35
C ALA A 122 13.65 15.68 -15.41
N GLU A 123 13.84 16.58 -14.45
CA GLU A 123 14.93 16.50 -13.46
C GLU A 123 14.80 15.25 -12.58
N GLN A 124 13.61 14.97 -12.06
CA GLN A 124 13.32 13.77 -11.27
C GLN A 124 13.47 12.50 -12.10
N ARG A 125 13.04 12.51 -13.36
CA ARG A 125 13.20 11.37 -14.26
C ARG A 125 14.66 11.05 -14.51
N GLU A 126 15.50 12.06 -14.71
CA GLU A 126 16.94 11.88 -14.86
C GLU A 126 17.57 11.39 -13.56
N ALA A 127 17.28 12.06 -12.43
CA ALA A 127 17.84 11.72 -11.12
C ALA A 127 17.54 10.28 -10.68
N PHE A 128 16.36 9.75 -11.01
CA PHE A 128 15.95 8.39 -10.64
C PHE A 128 16.09 7.37 -11.78
N SER A 129 16.66 7.77 -12.92
CA SER A 129 16.78 6.95 -14.13
C SER A 129 15.44 6.33 -14.55
N PHE A 130 14.37 7.12 -14.52
CA PHE A 130 13.05 6.67 -14.93
C PHE A 130 12.94 6.50 -16.44
N SER A 131 12.19 5.48 -16.84
CA SER A 131 11.85 5.20 -18.22
C SER A 131 10.37 4.83 -18.35
N GLN A 132 9.93 4.37 -19.52
CA GLN A 132 8.53 3.99 -19.71
C GLN A 132 8.17 2.72 -18.91
N PRO A 133 6.90 2.54 -18.47
CA PRO A 133 6.48 1.38 -17.67
C PRO A 133 6.86 0.02 -18.27
N GLU A 134 6.87 -0.10 -19.59
CA GLU A 134 7.20 -1.32 -20.35
C GLU A 134 8.65 -1.79 -20.14
N ASN A 135 9.53 -0.91 -19.67
CA ASN A 135 10.92 -1.22 -19.41
C ASN A 135 11.15 -1.80 -18.00
N TYR A 136 10.12 -1.86 -17.16
CA TYR A 136 10.22 -2.42 -15.81
C TYR A 136 9.52 -3.77 -15.74
N TYR A 137 10.29 -4.82 -15.38
CA TYR A 137 9.78 -6.18 -15.24
C TYR A 137 8.53 -6.25 -14.35
N TYR A 138 8.56 -5.57 -13.22
CA TYR A 138 7.45 -5.50 -12.27
C TYR A 138 6.18 -4.81 -12.78
N LEU A 139 6.23 -4.08 -13.90
CA LEU A 139 5.08 -3.37 -14.47
C LEU A 139 4.60 -3.94 -15.80
N LYS A 140 5.47 -4.61 -16.56
CA LYS A 140 5.17 -5.08 -17.92
C LYS A 140 4.54 -6.48 -17.99
N GLN A 141 4.76 -7.31 -16.98
CA GLN A 141 4.48 -8.75 -17.00
C GLN A 141 3.01 -9.13 -17.21
N SER A 142 2.06 -8.27 -16.81
CA SER A 142 0.63 -8.53 -16.97
C SER A 142 0.11 -8.23 -18.38
N GLY A 143 0.92 -7.55 -19.22
CA GLY A 143 0.49 -7.02 -20.51
C GLY A 143 -0.41 -5.79 -20.43
N CYS A 144 -0.66 -5.23 -19.23
CA CYS A 144 -1.48 -4.04 -19.03
C CYS A 144 -0.68 -2.94 -18.30
N VAL A 145 -0.16 -1.99 -19.06
CA VAL A 145 0.62 -0.85 -18.53
C VAL A 145 -0.19 0.45 -18.48
N ALA A 146 -1.23 0.57 -19.29
CA ALA A 146 -2.10 1.75 -19.36
C ALA A 146 -3.58 1.35 -19.38
N ASP A 147 -4.43 2.20 -18.83
CA ASP A 147 -5.89 2.10 -18.91
C ASP A 147 -6.48 3.49 -19.15
N LYS A 148 -7.39 3.62 -20.12
CA LYS A 148 -7.99 4.92 -20.48
C LYS A 148 -8.83 5.52 -19.36
N SER A 149 -9.32 4.70 -18.42
CA SER A 149 -10.12 5.18 -17.30
C SER A 149 -9.28 5.70 -16.14
N ILE A 150 -7.96 5.63 -16.21
CA ILE A 150 -7.07 6.01 -15.10
C ILE A 150 -6.10 7.08 -15.59
N ASN A 151 -6.13 8.25 -14.95
CA ASN A 151 -5.18 9.31 -15.21
C ASN A 151 -4.04 9.26 -14.18
N ASP A 152 -2.98 8.53 -14.52
CA ASP A 152 -1.82 8.34 -13.64
C ASP A 152 -1.08 9.68 -13.37
N LYS A 153 -1.12 10.65 -14.30
CA LYS A 153 -0.48 11.97 -14.10
C LYS A 153 -1.23 12.80 -13.05
N ASP A 154 -2.56 12.86 -13.16
CA ASP A 154 -3.40 13.56 -12.17
C ASP A 154 -3.29 12.86 -10.82
N THR A 155 -3.33 11.52 -10.81
CA THR A 155 -3.13 10.71 -9.60
C THR A 155 -1.82 11.07 -8.90
N PHE A 156 -0.73 11.27 -9.64
CA PHE A 156 0.54 11.70 -9.04
C PHE A 156 0.44 13.08 -8.40
N GLN A 157 -0.19 14.04 -9.07
CA GLN A 157 -0.35 15.39 -8.55
C GLN A 157 -1.23 15.40 -7.29
N ASP A 158 -2.31 14.63 -7.28
CA ASP A 158 -3.20 14.47 -6.13
C ASP A 158 -2.45 13.87 -4.94
N VAL A 159 -1.62 12.84 -5.17
CA VAL A 159 -0.78 12.24 -4.11
C VAL A 159 0.23 13.24 -3.56
N LEU A 160 0.90 14.03 -4.40
CA LEU A 160 1.86 15.04 -3.93
C LEU A 160 1.17 16.13 -3.11
N ASN A 161 0.01 16.60 -3.56
CA ASN A 161 -0.78 17.60 -2.84
C ASN A 161 -1.23 17.05 -1.49
N ALA A 162 -1.81 15.85 -1.47
CA ALA A 162 -2.23 15.16 -0.27
C ALA A 162 -1.05 14.93 0.70
N MET A 163 0.11 14.49 0.22
CA MET A 163 1.30 14.31 1.06
C MET A 163 1.74 15.63 1.71
N ARG A 164 1.72 16.75 0.98
CA ARG A 164 2.06 18.07 1.54
C ARG A 164 1.04 18.52 2.58
N THR A 165 -0.25 18.33 2.32
CA THR A 165 -1.32 18.62 3.30
C THR A 165 -1.15 17.78 4.56
N MET A 166 -0.77 16.51 4.41
CA MET A 166 -0.45 15.58 5.49
C MET A 166 0.94 15.79 6.12
N GLN A 167 1.59 16.93 5.83
CA GLN A 167 2.86 17.36 6.43
C GLN A 167 4.04 16.42 6.16
N PHE A 168 4.05 15.73 5.02
CA PHE A 168 5.27 15.12 4.50
C PHE A 168 6.18 16.23 3.99
N THR A 169 7.43 16.25 4.45
CA THR A 169 8.43 17.19 3.93
C THR A 169 8.80 16.83 2.49
N GLU A 170 9.28 17.79 1.70
CA GLU A 170 9.76 17.51 0.33
C GLU A 170 10.88 16.46 0.34
N GLU A 171 11.70 16.41 1.40
CA GLU A 171 12.67 15.34 1.61
C GLU A 171 11.99 13.98 1.81
N ASN A 172 10.97 13.89 2.67
CA ASN A 172 10.20 12.66 2.85
C ASN A 172 9.61 12.18 1.51
N ILE A 173 9.04 13.08 0.73
CA ILE A 173 8.48 12.75 -0.58
C ILE A 173 9.58 12.25 -1.52
N ARG A 174 10.70 12.96 -1.61
CA ARG A 174 11.85 12.57 -2.44
C ARG A 174 12.38 11.17 -2.06
N GLU A 175 12.51 10.87 -0.78
CA GLU A 175 12.97 9.56 -0.31
C GLU A 175 11.98 8.42 -0.65
N ILE A 176 10.67 8.67 -0.54
CA ILE A 176 9.65 7.71 -0.99
C ILE A 176 9.78 7.45 -2.49
N LEU A 177 9.89 8.51 -3.31
CA LEU A 177 10.05 8.37 -4.76
C LEU A 177 11.34 7.63 -5.12
N ARG A 178 12.44 7.94 -4.43
CA ARG A 178 13.74 7.27 -4.58
C ARG A 178 13.66 5.77 -4.25
N LEU A 179 12.97 5.42 -3.16
CA LEU A 179 12.74 4.03 -2.77
C LEU A 179 11.91 3.27 -3.81
N LEU A 180 10.81 3.86 -4.30
CA LEU A 180 9.99 3.26 -5.35
C LEU A 180 10.77 3.05 -6.66
N ALA A 181 11.63 4.01 -7.02
CA ALA A 181 12.56 3.85 -8.13
C ALA A 181 13.51 2.68 -7.93
N GLY A 182 14.09 2.56 -6.74
CA GLY A 182 14.96 1.44 -6.36
C GLY A 182 14.26 0.09 -6.52
N ILE A 183 12.99 -0.02 -6.10
CA ILE A 183 12.17 -1.22 -6.29
C ILE A 183 11.98 -1.55 -7.78
N LEU A 184 11.67 -0.56 -8.60
CA LEU A 184 11.49 -0.77 -10.04
C LEU A 184 12.77 -1.26 -10.74
N HIS A 185 13.92 -0.67 -10.41
CA HIS A 185 15.22 -1.12 -10.95
C HIS A 185 15.62 -2.49 -10.39
N ALA A 186 15.28 -2.80 -9.14
CA ALA A 186 15.55 -4.11 -8.55
C ALA A 186 14.89 -5.23 -9.36
N GLY A 187 13.65 -5.04 -9.81
CA GLY A 187 12.95 -6.03 -10.64
C GLY A 187 13.60 -6.32 -11.98
N ASN A 188 14.46 -5.41 -12.49
CA ASN A 188 15.21 -5.59 -13.73
C ASN A 188 16.57 -6.29 -13.51
N ILE A 189 16.92 -6.68 -12.28
CA ILE A 189 18.10 -7.50 -12.02
C ILE A 189 17.83 -8.91 -12.55
N GLU A 190 18.64 -9.32 -13.52
CA GLU A 190 18.62 -10.65 -14.12
C GLU A 190 19.78 -11.49 -13.60
N PHE A 191 19.55 -12.80 -13.49
CA PHE A 191 20.54 -13.75 -13.00
C PHE A 191 20.79 -14.84 -14.04
N MET A 192 22.02 -15.33 -14.07
CA MET A 192 22.47 -16.45 -14.90
C MET A 192 23.19 -17.51 -14.07
N THR A 193 23.25 -18.73 -14.57
CA THR A 193 23.96 -19.83 -13.91
C THR A 193 25.43 -19.84 -14.34
N ALA A 194 26.34 -19.57 -13.41
CA ALA A 194 27.78 -19.70 -13.59
C ALA A 194 28.43 -20.06 -12.23
N GLY A 195 28.49 -21.37 -11.92
CA GLY A 195 28.95 -21.85 -10.61
C GLY A 195 27.99 -21.50 -9.45
N GLY A 196 26.72 -21.27 -9.76
CA GLY A 196 25.74 -20.63 -8.88
C GLY A 196 25.01 -19.50 -9.62
N ALA A 197 24.06 -18.84 -8.97
CA ALA A 197 23.47 -17.61 -9.47
C ALA A 197 24.53 -16.51 -9.54
N GLN A 198 24.55 -15.77 -10.65
CA GLN A 198 25.39 -14.59 -10.85
C GLN A 198 24.55 -13.52 -11.53
N VAL A 199 24.78 -12.24 -11.18
CA VAL A 199 24.07 -11.13 -11.81
C VAL A 199 24.52 -10.97 -13.27
N SER A 200 23.58 -11.00 -14.21
CA SER A 200 23.86 -10.99 -15.66
C SER A 200 24.27 -9.61 -16.19
N SER A 201 23.69 -8.53 -15.64
CA SER A 201 23.98 -7.15 -16.06
C SER A 201 24.14 -6.24 -14.84
N LYS A 202 25.22 -5.46 -14.82
CA LYS A 202 25.52 -4.52 -13.73
C LYS A 202 24.66 -3.26 -13.75
N THR A 203 23.93 -2.99 -14.84
CA THR A 203 23.20 -1.71 -14.99
C THR A 203 22.04 -1.58 -14.01
N ALA A 204 21.16 -2.59 -13.96
CA ALA A 204 20.02 -2.58 -13.04
C ALA A 204 20.47 -2.68 -11.58
N LEU A 205 21.48 -3.51 -11.31
CA LEU A 205 22.09 -3.66 -9.99
C LEU A 205 22.69 -2.33 -9.49
N GLY A 206 23.49 -1.65 -10.31
CA GLY A 206 24.10 -0.37 -9.97
C GLY A 206 23.06 0.71 -9.65
N ARG A 207 22.05 0.88 -10.52
CA ARG A 207 20.95 1.82 -10.27
C ARG A 207 20.18 1.49 -8.98
N THR A 208 19.93 0.21 -8.72
CA THR A 208 19.28 -0.23 -7.49
C THR A 208 20.12 0.12 -6.26
N ALA A 209 21.43 -0.17 -6.32
CA ALA A 209 22.36 0.12 -5.24
C ALA A 209 22.46 1.63 -4.96
N ASP A 210 22.61 2.45 -6.00
CA ASP A 210 22.70 3.91 -5.87
C ASP A 210 21.44 4.51 -5.24
N LEU A 211 20.26 4.09 -5.70
CA LEU A 211 18.98 4.60 -5.20
C LEU A 211 18.70 4.16 -3.76
N LEU A 212 19.04 2.93 -3.41
CA LEU A 212 18.87 2.40 -2.06
C LEU A 212 20.02 2.78 -1.10
N GLY A 213 21.07 3.44 -1.60
CA GLY A 213 22.24 3.82 -0.80
C GLY A 213 23.07 2.63 -0.33
N LEU A 214 23.16 1.58 -1.15
CA LEU A 214 23.87 0.34 -0.85
C LEU A 214 25.16 0.23 -1.67
N ASN A 215 26.10 -0.59 -1.20
CA ASN A 215 27.23 -0.99 -2.02
C ASN A 215 26.77 -2.03 -3.07
N SER A 216 27.09 -1.79 -4.35
CA SER A 216 26.65 -2.64 -5.45
C SER A 216 27.22 -4.07 -5.39
N GLU A 217 28.43 -4.26 -4.87
CA GLU A 217 29.06 -5.59 -4.76
C GLU A 217 28.42 -6.38 -3.61
N GLN A 218 28.20 -5.74 -2.47
CA GLN A 218 27.48 -6.33 -1.34
C GLN A 218 26.04 -6.70 -1.71
N LEU A 219 25.35 -5.84 -2.48
CA LEU A 219 24.01 -6.15 -2.97
C LEU A 219 24.02 -7.37 -3.90
N ALA A 220 25.00 -7.48 -4.80
CA ALA A 220 25.13 -8.68 -5.64
C ALA A 220 25.36 -9.93 -4.79
N GLU A 221 26.27 -9.86 -3.82
CA GLU A 221 26.62 -10.99 -2.96
C GLU A 221 25.40 -11.49 -2.17
N VAL A 222 24.66 -10.59 -1.52
CA VAL A 222 23.46 -10.92 -0.73
C VAL A 222 22.35 -11.52 -1.61
N LEU A 223 22.24 -11.09 -2.86
CA LEU A 223 21.25 -11.63 -3.80
C LEU A 223 21.63 -12.99 -4.37
N THR A 224 22.93 -13.35 -4.40
CA THR A 224 23.41 -14.58 -5.04
C THR A 224 24.01 -15.60 -4.09
N HIS A 225 24.20 -15.28 -2.82
CA HIS A 225 24.75 -16.18 -1.82
C HIS A 225 23.91 -16.17 -0.54
N LYS A 226 23.98 -17.28 0.19
CA LYS A 226 23.53 -17.35 1.59
C LYS A 226 24.73 -17.56 2.49
N SER A 227 24.76 -16.83 3.60
CA SER A 227 25.71 -17.03 4.69
C SER A 227 25.06 -17.84 5.80
N MET A 228 25.79 -18.83 6.34
CA MET A 228 25.38 -19.61 7.50
C MET A 228 26.56 -19.75 8.45
N ILE A 229 26.35 -19.44 9.73
CA ILE A 229 27.35 -19.65 10.77
C ILE A 229 27.24 -21.09 11.28
N LEU A 230 28.27 -21.89 11.06
CA LEU A 230 28.34 -23.26 11.55
C LEU A 230 29.56 -23.39 12.48
N ARG A 231 29.32 -23.67 13.77
CA ARG A 231 30.37 -23.83 14.80
C ARG A 231 31.33 -22.63 14.93
N GLY A 232 30.85 -21.42 14.63
CA GLY A 232 31.64 -20.18 14.73
C GLY A 232 32.35 -19.78 13.43
N GLU A 233 32.28 -20.59 12.38
CA GLU A 233 32.79 -20.24 11.04
C GLU A 233 31.64 -19.82 10.12
N GLU A 234 31.87 -18.78 9.32
CA GLU A 234 30.93 -18.32 8.31
C GLU A 234 31.10 -19.11 7.02
N ILE A 235 30.06 -19.83 6.60
CA ILE A 235 30.02 -20.59 5.36
C ILE A 235 29.13 -19.86 4.36
N CYS A 236 29.73 -19.37 3.28
CA CYS A 236 29.03 -18.73 2.19
C CYS A 236 28.76 -19.75 1.07
N THR A 237 27.49 -19.94 0.71
CA THR A 237 27.06 -20.90 -0.33
C THR A 237 26.33 -20.17 -1.44
N PRO A 238 26.70 -20.37 -2.72
CA PRO A 238 25.97 -19.77 -3.83
C PRO A 238 24.53 -20.29 -3.92
N LEU A 239 23.62 -19.40 -4.29
CA LEU A 239 22.21 -19.70 -4.53
C LEU A 239 21.99 -20.26 -5.95
N THR A 240 20.84 -20.91 -6.17
CA THR A 240 20.34 -21.15 -7.53
C THR A 240 19.75 -19.85 -8.12
N VAL A 241 19.60 -19.78 -9.44
CA VAL A 241 18.96 -18.62 -10.10
C VAL A 241 17.55 -18.37 -9.56
N GLU A 242 16.77 -19.43 -9.33
CA GLU A 242 15.43 -19.34 -8.73
C GLU A 242 15.48 -18.73 -7.32
N GLN A 243 16.40 -19.19 -6.47
CA GLN A 243 16.59 -18.64 -5.13
C GLN A 243 17.04 -17.17 -5.15
N ALA A 244 17.85 -16.77 -6.13
CA ALA A 244 18.27 -15.38 -6.29
C ALA A 244 17.11 -14.48 -6.74
N VAL A 245 16.24 -14.97 -7.62
CA VAL A 245 14.98 -14.31 -7.99
C VAL A 245 14.07 -14.15 -6.78
N ASP A 246 13.88 -15.21 -5.99
CA ASP A 246 13.08 -15.15 -4.76
C ASP A 246 13.64 -14.15 -3.74
N SER A 247 14.97 -14.09 -3.59
CA SER A 247 15.65 -13.12 -2.72
C SER A 247 15.42 -11.68 -3.18
N ARG A 248 15.59 -11.41 -4.49
CA ARG A 248 15.32 -10.10 -5.11
C ARG A 248 13.87 -9.67 -4.88
N ASP A 249 12.93 -10.58 -5.15
CA ASP A 249 11.51 -10.31 -5.04
C ASP A 249 11.09 -10.12 -3.58
N SER A 250 11.63 -10.92 -2.66
CA SER A 250 11.43 -10.75 -1.21
C SER A 250 11.92 -9.41 -0.71
N MET A 251 13.08 -8.94 -1.20
CA MET A 251 13.60 -7.61 -0.88
C MET A 251 12.66 -6.50 -1.40
N ALA A 252 12.22 -6.58 -2.66
CA ALA A 252 11.30 -5.61 -3.25
C ALA A 252 9.98 -5.53 -2.49
N MET A 253 9.41 -6.68 -2.12
CA MET A 253 8.21 -6.79 -1.28
C MET A 253 8.40 -6.17 0.10
N ALA A 254 9.51 -6.48 0.77
CA ALA A 254 9.82 -5.94 2.09
C ALA A 254 9.98 -4.42 2.06
N LEU A 255 10.70 -3.87 1.08
CA LEU A 255 10.88 -2.43 0.90
C LEU A 255 9.53 -1.72 0.70
N TYR A 256 8.68 -2.24 -0.17
CA TYR A 256 7.36 -1.66 -0.42
C TYR A 256 6.47 -1.73 0.83
N SER A 257 6.40 -2.89 1.49
CA SER A 257 5.59 -3.09 2.69
C SER A 257 6.02 -2.13 3.80
N GLN A 258 7.34 -2.01 4.05
CA GLN A 258 7.86 -1.11 5.09
C GLN A 258 7.64 0.36 4.74
N CYS A 259 7.73 0.73 3.46
CA CYS A 259 7.39 2.07 3.00
C CYS A 259 5.91 2.38 3.26
N PHE A 260 5.00 1.48 2.90
CA PHE A 260 3.58 1.65 3.13
C PHE A 260 3.23 1.73 4.63
N THR A 261 3.78 0.82 5.45
CA THR A 261 3.64 0.89 6.92
C THR A 261 4.13 2.23 7.48
N TRP A 262 5.26 2.74 6.98
CA TRP A 262 5.78 4.04 7.41
C TRP A 262 4.87 5.19 7.01
N ILE A 263 4.29 5.16 5.79
CA ILE A 263 3.28 6.13 5.35
C ILE A 263 2.06 6.09 6.28
N ILE A 264 1.51 4.92 6.58
CA ILE A 264 0.37 4.77 7.50
C ILE A 264 0.71 5.31 8.91
N ARG A 265 1.93 5.10 9.40
CA ARG A 265 2.38 5.70 10.67
C ARG A 265 2.43 7.22 10.61
N LYS A 266 2.92 7.80 9.51
CA LYS A 266 2.95 9.25 9.29
C LYS A 266 1.54 9.84 9.26
N LEU A 267 0.63 9.22 8.51
CA LEU A 267 -0.78 9.62 8.46
C LEU A 267 -1.41 9.56 9.86
N ASN A 268 -1.23 8.45 10.59
CA ASN A 268 -1.73 8.30 11.95
C ASN A 268 -1.19 9.35 12.92
N ASN A 269 0.09 9.71 12.81
CA ASN A 269 0.67 10.75 13.66
C ASN A 269 0.03 12.13 13.40
N ARG A 270 -0.41 12.39 12.16
CA ARG A 270 -1.08 13.63 11.78
C ARG A 270 -2.51 13.72 12.32
N ILE A 271 -3.28 12.64 12.20
CA ILE A 271 -4.69 12.59 12.65
C ILE A 271 -4.84 12.24 14.14
N ARG A 272 -3.76 11.99 14.86
CA ARG A 272 -3.80 11.59 16.26
C ARG A 272 -4.43 12.67 17.12
N GLY A 273 -5.41 12.27 17.95
CA GLY A 273 -6.09 13.17 18.87
C GLY A 273 -6.34 12.57 20.24
N LYS A 274 -7.28 13.18 20.98
CA LYS A 274 -7.74 12.72 22.28
C LYS A 274 -8.78 11.60 22.12
N GLU A 275 -8.76 10.65 23.06
CA GLU A 275 -9.69 9.52 23.12
C GLU A 275 -10.51 9.61 24.42
N ASP A 276 -11.24 10.71 24.62
CA ASP A 276 -11.82 11.06 25.94
C ASP A 276 -13.31 10.68 26.13
N PHE A 277 -14.03 10.30 25.07
CA PHE A 277 -15.45 9.94 25.16
C PHE A 277 -15.84 8.68 24.38
N LYS A 278 -16.14 8.78 23.08
CA LYS A 278 -16.61 7.64 22.26
C LYS A 278 -15.96 7.66 20.88
N SER A 279 -16.09 6.55 20.15
CA SER A 279 -15.56 6.45 18.79
C SER A 279 -16.51 5.77 17.83
N ILE A 280 -16.45 6.15 16.56
CA ILE A 280 -17.11 5.46 15.45
C ILE A 280 -16.03 4.77 14.63
N GLY A 281 -16.16 3.45 14.47
CA GLY A 281 -15.30 2.65 13.61
C GLY A 281 -15.97 2.38 12.27
N ILE A 282 -15.27 2.65 11.18
CA ILE A 282 -15.72 2.42 9.81
C ILE A 282 -14.76 1.43 9.16
N LEU A 283 -15.31 0.28 8.77
CA LEU A 283 -14.55 -0.81 8.16
C LEU A 283 -14.73 -0.80 6.63
N ASP A 284 -13.64 -0.61 5.90
CA ASP A 284 -13.53 -0.73 4.44
C ASP A 284 -12.54 -1.85 4.12
N ILE A 285 -13.05 -3.06 3.94
CA ILE A 285 -12.24 -4.20 3.51
C ILE A 285 -12.29 -4.35 1.99
N PHE A 286 -11.27 -4.99 1.43
CA PHE A 286 -11.33 -5.52 0.07
C PHE A 286 -12.61 -6.34 -0.15
N GLY A 287 -13.11 -6.35 -1.38
CA GLY A 287 -14.30 -7.13 -1.71
C GLY A 287 -13.99 -8.60 -1.89
N PHE A 288 -15.01 -9.44 -1.68
CA PHE A 288 -14.98 -10.82 -2.16
C PHE A 288 -14.61 -10.84 -3.65
N GLU A 289 -13.70 -11.73 -4.03
CA GLU A 289 -13.23 -11.89 -5.40
C GLU A 289 -13.04 -13.37 -5.76
N ASN A 290 -13.42 -13.73 -6.98
CA ASN A 290 -13.28 -15.09 -7.49
C ASN A 290 -12.78 -15.01 -8.93
N PHE A 291 -11.48 -15.19 -9.14
CA PHE A 291 -10.85 -15.15 -10.44
C PHE A 291 -10.81 -16.53 -11.10
N GLU A 292 -10.41 -16.59 -12.37
CA GLU A 292 -10.13 -17.86 -13.06
C GLU A 292 -9.09 -18.71 -12.32
N VAL A 293 -8.05 -18.06 -11.78
CA VAL A 293 -7.04 -18.68 -10.94
C VAL A 293 -6.95 -17.94 -9.61
N ASN A 294 -7.49 -18.55 -8.57
CA ASN A 294 -7.39 -18.06 -7.20
C ASN A 294 -6.12 -18.60 -6.54
N ARG A 295 -5.41 -17.73 -5.82
CA ARG A 295 -4.22 -18.06 -5.03
C ARG A 295 -4.47 -17.76 -3.55
N PHE A 296 -3.42 -17.87 -2.74
CA PHE A 296 -3.51 -17.65 -1.29
C PHE A 296 -4.04 -16.24 -0.94
N GLU A 297 -3.79 -15.26 -1.80
CA GLU A 297 -4.32 -13.90 -1.69
C GLU A 297 -5.85 -13.88 -1.70
N GLN A 298 -6.48 -14.55 -2.67
CA GLN A 298 -7.94 -14.63 -2.79
C GLN A 298 -8.54 -15.41 -1.63
N PHE A 299 -7.87 -16.47 -1.16
CA PHE A 299 -8.31 -17.21 0.02
C PHE A 299 -8.38 -16.31 1.26
N ASN A 300 -7.33 -15.54 1.55
CA ASN A 300 -7.32 -14.61 2.70
C ASN A 300 -8.38 -13.51 2.55
N ILE A 301 -8.56 -13.02 1.32
CA ILE A 301 -9.58 -12.01 1.02
C ILE A 301 -10.99 -12.54 1.28
N ASN A 302 -11.30 -13.72 0.74
CA ASN A 302 -12.61 -14.31 0.87
C ASN A 302 -12.88 -14.79 2.30
N TYR A 303 -11.86 -15.28 3.00
CA TYR A 303 -11.96 -15.64 4.42
C TYR A 303 -12.33 -14.44 5.30
N ALA A 304 -11.70 -13.28 5.09
CA ALA A 304 -12.07 -12.07 5.84
C ALA A 304 -13.50 -11.60 5.52
N ASN A 305 -13.95 -11.75 4.26
CA ASN A 305 -15.35 -11.49 3.89
C ASN A 305 -16.32 -12.47 4.57
N GLU A 306 -15.99 -13.76 4.65
CA GLU A 306 -16.77 -14.76 5.39
C GLU A 306 -16.86 -14.44 6.87
N LYS A 307 -15.75 -14.00 7.49
CA LYS A 307 -15.76 -13.56 8.89
C LYS A 307 -16.64 -12.33 9.11
N LEU A 308 -16.65 -11.40 8.16
CA LEU A 308 -17.54 -10.24 8.22
C LEU A 308 -19.01 -10.64 8.05
N GLN A 309 -19.31 -11.60 7.17
CA GLN A 309 -20.66 -12.14 6.99
C GLN A 309 -21.14 -12.90 8.24
N GLU A 310 -20.26 -13.69 8.89
CA GLU A 310 -20.53 -14.34 10.17
C GLU A 310 -20.87 -13.30 11.25
N TYR A 311 -20.08 -12.21 11.34
CA TYR A 311 -20.36 -11.11 12.25
C TYR A 311 -21.73 -10.47 11.98
N PHE A 312 -22.07 -10.22 10.72
CA PHE A 312 -23.38 -9.69 10.33
C PHE A 312 -24.53 -10.61 10.78
N ASN A 313 -24.45 -11.90 10.44
CA ASN A 313 -25.49 -12.87 10.78
C ASN A 313 -25.69 -12.98 12.29
N LYS A 314 -24.60 -12.97 13.06
CA LYS A 314 -24.64 -13.02 14.52
C LYS A 314 -25.42 -11.84 15.11
N HIS A 315 -25.18 -10.62 14.63
CA HIS A 315 -25.80 -9.42 15.20
C HIS A 315 -27.23 -9.20 14.72
N ILE A 316 -27.52 -9.45 13.44
CA ILE A 316 -28.84 -9.20 12.87
C ILE A 316 -29.83 -10.32 13.22
N PHE A 317 -29.39 -11.57 13.31
CA PHE A 317 -30.29 -12.70 13.54
C PHE A 317 -30.12 -13.31 14.92
N SER A 318 -28.91 -13.82 15.25
CA SER A 318 -28.74 -14.64 16.44
C SER A 318 -28.93 -13.87 17.74
N LEU A 319 -28.31 -12.69 17.87
CA LEU A 319 -28.45 -11.84 19.06
C LEU A 319 -29.85 -11.23 19.17
N GLU A 320 -30.45 -10.87 18.03
CA GLU A 320 -31.79 -10.31 17.98
C GLU A 320 -32.84 -11.35 18.41
N GLN A 321 -32.75 -12.58 17.92
CA GLN A 321 -33.62 -13.69 18.35
C GLN A 321 -33.42 -14.04 19.82
N LEU A 322 -32.18 -14.00 20.32
CA LEU A 322 -31.91 -14.22 21.75
C LEU A 322 -32.57 -13.14 22.62
N GLU A 323 -32.61 -11.90 22.15
CA GLU A 323 -33.29 -10.82 22.87
C GLU A 323 -34.81 -10.95 22.83
N TYR A 324 -35.41 -11.35 21.70
CA TYR A 324 -36.85 -11.64 21.63
C TYR A 324 -37.30 -12.81 22.52
N ASN A 325 -36.38 -13.74 22.83
CA ASN A 325 -36.66 -14.90 23.67
C ASN A 325 -36.42 -14.66 25.17
N LYS A 326 -35.94 -13.48 25.57
CA LYS A 326 -35.82 -13.08 26.99
C LYS A 326 -37.09 -12.42 27.46
#